data_AF-A0A411MLN8-F1
#
_entry.id   AF-A0A411MLN8-F1
#
_cell.length_a   1.000
_cell.length_b   1.000
_cell.length_c   1.000
_cell.angle_alpha   90.00
_cell.angle_beta   90.00
_cell.angle_gamma   90.00
#
_symmetry.space_group_name_H-M   'P 1'
#
loop_
_entity.id
_entity.type
_entity.pdbx_description
1 polymer ?
#
loop_
_entity_poly.entity_id
_entity_poly.type
_entity_poly.pdbx_seq_one_letter_code
_entity_poly.pdbx_strand_id
1 'polypeptide(L)'
;MRSEGIGSPPHALPVTQTVHSLEARMGQVPARFDGLYQQLLSMGGQGAQALYRCIRGWPMGQGSDPAYRTVAAQLAVVLQVLQQLKADGLEEHVLYQEMRGVHTRVFGVDLQMKAFLQQAMNPQWEEDSREEVEW
;
A
#
# COMPACT_ATOMS: atom_id res chain seq x y z
N MET A 1 -24.28 10.17 -56.85
CA MET A 1 -23.42 9.02 -56.48
C MET A 1 -22.40 9.51 -55.46
N ARG A 2 -22.36 8.84 -54.29
CA ARG A 2 -21.27 8.79 -53.28
C ARG A 2 -20.87 10.10 -52.59
N SER A 3 -20.41 10.14 -51.34
CA SER A 3 -20.47 9.34 -50.10
C SER A 3 -19.41 10.00 -49.21
N GLU A 4 -19.77 10.35 -47.97
CA GLU A 4 -18.94 10.29 -46.74
C GLU A 4 -17.63 11.13 -46.68
N GLY A 5 -17.16 11.64 -45.54
CA GLY A 5 -17.47 11.29 -44.16
C GLY A 5 -17.14 12.43 -43.20
N ILE A 6 -17.87 12.40 -42.09
CA ILE A 6 -17.78 13.29 -40.95
C ILE A 6 -16.51 12.93 -40.18
N GLY A 7 -15.55 13.84 -40.13
CA GLY A 7 -14.42 13.77 -39.20
C GLY A 7 -14.88 14.20 -37.82
N SER A 8 -15.22 13.24 -36.96
CA SER A 8 -15.44 13.49 -35.53
C SER A 8 -14.10 13.83 -34.85
N PRO A 9 -13.98 14.95 -34.11
CA PRO A 9 -12.81 15.21 -33.29
C PRO A 9 -12.80 14.29 -32.05
N PRO A 10 -11.62 14.00 -31.48
CA PRO A 10 -11.47 13.11 -30.34
C PRO A 10 -12.17 13.69 -29.10
N HIS A 11 -12.96 12.86 -28.43
CA HIS A 11 -13.62 13.17 -27.16
C HIS A 11 -12.60 13.64 -26.12
N ALA A 12 -12.50 14.95 -25.91
CA ALA A 12 -11.97 15.51 -24.68
C ALA A 12 -12.99 15.18 -23.58
N LEU A 13 -12.59 14.34 -22.62
CA LEU A 13 -13.43 14.03 -21.45
C LEU A 13 -13.76 15.35 -20.73
N PRO A 14 -15.05 15.61 -20.41
CA PRO A 14 -15.43 16.85 -19.76
C PRO A 14 -14.77 16.93 -18.38
N VAL A 15 -14.11 18.06 -18.10
CA VAL A 15 -13.41 18.38 -16.84
C VAL A 15 -14.28 18.11 -15.59
N THR A 16 -15.60 18.20 -15.72
CA THR A 16 -16.55 17.88 -14.66
C THR A 16 -16.50 16.41 -14.22
N GLN A 17 -16.20 15.48 -15.14
CA GLN A 17 -16.14 14.04 -14.88
C GLN A 17 -14.83 13.62 -14.18
N THR A 18 -13.71 14.31 -14.46
CA THR A 18 -12.44 14.08 -13.77
C THR A 18 -12.48 14.59 -12.32
N VAL A 19 -13.13 15.73 -12.07
CA VAL A 19 -13.30 16.26 -10.71
C VAL A 19 -14.21 15.36 -9.85
N HIS A 20 -15.34 14.89 -10.39
CA HIS A 20 -16.21 13.94 -9.67
C HIS A 20 -15.49 12.62 -9.35
N SER A 21 -14.62 12.15 -10.26
CA SER A 21 -13.81 10.94 -10.02
C SER A 21 -12.76 11.15 -8.93
N LEU A 22 -12.23 12.37 -8.80
CA LEU A 22 -11.29 12.73 -7.74
C LEU A 22 -11.98 12.85 -6.39
N GLU A 23 -13.13 13.53 -6.33
CA GLU A 23 -13.93 13.66 -5.11
C GLU A 23 -14.47 12.32 -4.62
N ALA A 24 -14.94 11.45 -5.52
CA ALA A 24 -15.34 10.08 -5.19
C ALA A 24 -14.16 9.26 -4.64
N ARG A 25 -12.96 9.39 -5.24
CA ARG A 25 -11.75 8.74 -4.74
C ARG A 25 -11.32 9.29 -3.38
N MET A 26 -11.48 10.59 -3.14
CA MET A 26 -11.13 11.24 -1.87
C MET A 26 -12.12 10.88 -0.75
N GLY A 27 -13.42 10.80 -1.05
CA GLY A 27 -14.46 10.35 -0.11
C GLY A 27 -14.41 8.86 0.22
N GLN A 28 -13.78 8.04 -0.64
CA GLN A 28 -13.59 6.60 -0.41
C GLN A 28 -12.44 6.29 0.55
N VAL A 29 -11.46 7.18 0.72
CA VAL A 29 -10.28 6.90 1.56
C VAL A 29 -10.63 6.72 3.05
N PRO A 30 -11.45 7.59 3.69
CA PRO A 30 -11.83 7.42 5.09
C PRO A 30 -12.70 6.17 5.30
N ALA A 31 -13.76 6.01 4.50
CA ALA A 31 -14.68 4.88 4.61
C ALA A 31 -14.00 3.51 4.44
N ARG A 32 -12.92 3.46 3.64
CA ARG A 32 -12.12 2.26 3.42
C ARG A 32 -11.27 1.88 4.63
N PHE A 33 -10.68 2.88 5.31
CA PHE A 33 -9.95 2.62 6.54
C PHE A 33 -10.92 2.17 7.64
N ASP A 34 -12.07 2.81 7.77
CA ASP A 34 -13.08 2.45 8.75
C ASP A 34 -13.52 0.99 8.58
N GLY A 35 -13.79 0.57 7.34
CA GLY A 35 -14.12 -0.83 7.04
C GLY A 35 -13.00 -1.80 7.42
N LEU A 36 -11.74 -1.48 7.11
CA LEU A 36 -10.59 -2.30 7.50
C LEU A 36 -10.48 -2.38 9.02
N TYR A 37 -10.62 -1.24 9.69
CA TYR A 37 -10.46 -1.14 11.13
C TYR A 37 -11.51 -1.98 11.86
N GLN A 38 -12.78 -1.90 11.45
CA GLN A 38 -13.86 -2.74 11.98
C GLN A 38 -13.60 -4.23 11.73
N GLN A 39 -13.11 -4.59 10.53
CA GLN A 39 -12.74 -5.98 10.26
C GLN A 39 -11.63 -6.45 11.21
N LEU A 40 -10.58 -5.66 11.41
CA LEU A 40 -9.47 -6.01 12.31
C LEU A 40 -9.91 -6.11 13.77
N LEU A 41 -10.82 -5.24 14.22
CA LEU A 41 -11.45 -5.34 15.56
C LEU A 41 -12.11 -6.71 15.77
N SER A 42 -12.86 -7.19 14.78
CA SER A 42 -13.51 -8.51 14.84
C SER A 42 -12.54 -9.70 14.82
N MET A 43 -11.29 -9.46 14.41
CA MET A 43 -10.25 -10.50 14.28
C MET A 43 -9.27 -10.55 15.45
N GLY A 44 -9.46 -9.73 16.49
CA GLY A 44 -8.59 -9.76 17.67
C GLY A 44 -8.47 -11.17 18.27
N GLY A 45 -7.24 -11.59 18.57
CA GLY A 45 -6.94 -12.93 19.10
C GLY A 45 -6.69 -14.01 18.03
N GLN A 46 -6.80 -13.68 16.73
CA GLN A 46 -6.48 -14.61 15.64
C GLN A 46 -5.00 -14.63 15.26
N GLY A 47 -4.18 -13.81 15.91
CA GLY A 47 -2.74 -13.71 15.71
C GLY A 47 -2.31 -12.78 14.57
N ALA A 48 -1.09 -12.25 14.70
CA ALA A 48 -0.50 -11.30 13.75
C ALA A 48 -0.49 -11.81 12.30
N GLN A 49 -0.34 -13.11 12.06
CA GLN A 49 -0.35 -13.69 10.70
C GLN A 49 -1.72 -13.56 10.03
N ALA A 50 -2.82 -13.70 10.76
CA ALA A 50 -4.17 -13.56 10.23
C ALA A 50 -4.45 -12.09 9.87
N LEU A 51 -4.09 -11.17 10.77
CA LEU A 51 -4.23 -9.73 10.57
C LEU A 51 -3.40 -9.25 9.37
N TYR A 52 -2.15 -9.71 9.25
CA TYR A 52 -1.30 -9.40 8.10
C TYR A 52 -1.91 -9.86 6.77
N ARG A 53 -2.49 -11.08 6.73
CA ARG A 53 -3.18 -11.58 5.53
C ARG A 53 -4.42 -10.74 5.19
N CYS A 54 -5.19 -10.32 6.19
CA CYS A 54 -6.33 -9.42 6.02
C CYS A 54 -5.90 -8.11 5.35
N ILE A 55 -4.88 -7.43 5.90
CA ILE A 55 -4.37 -6.16 5.36
C ILE A 55 -3.86 -6.34 3.93
N ARG A 56 -3.09 -7.39 3.66
CA ARG A 56 -2.53 -7.66 2.33
C ARG A 56 -3.60 -7.98 1.29
N GLY A 57 -4.70 -8.60 1.69
CA GLY A 57 -5.82 -8.97 0.83
C GLY A 57 -6.95 -7.94 0.79
N TRP A 58 -6.84 -6.83 1.53
CA TRP A 58 -7.93 -5.86 1.65
C TRP A 58 -8.31 -5.31 0.26
N PRO A 59 -9.59 -5.31 -0.13
CA PRO A 59 -9.98 -4.92 -1.49
C PRO A 59 -9.90 -3.40 -1.70
N MET A 60 -9.56 -2.98 -2.93
CA MET A 60 -9.53 -1.56 -3.30
C MET A 60 -10.94 -0.94 -3.53
N GLY A 61 -11.98 -1.77 -3.64
CA GLY A 61 -13.39 -1.36 -3.83
C GLY A 61 -13.90 -1.56 -5.25
N GLN A 62 -13.15 -1.12 -6.27
CA GLN A 62 -13.35 -1.50 -7.68
C GLN A 62 -12.03 -1.99 -8.27
N GLY A 63 -11.99 -3.27 -8.65
CA GLY A 63 -10.81 -3.93 -9.21
C GLY A 63 -10.35 -5.13 -8.39
N SER A 64 -9.52 -5.98 -9.01
CA SER A 64 -8.93 -7.16 -8.37
C SER A 64 -7.74 -6.83 -7.47
N ASP A 65 -7.21 -5.60 -7.57
CA ASP A 65 -5.97 -5.24 -6.91
C ASP A 65 -6.18 -4.91 -5.42
N PRO A 66 -5.28 -5.38 -4.54
CA PRO A 66 -5.36 -5.04 -3.13
C PRO A 66 -5.16 -3.55 -2.88
N ALA A 67 -5.93 -3.06 -1.92
CA ALA A 67 -5.84 -1.75 -1.31
C ALA A 67 -4.41 -1.33 -0.96
N TYR A 68 -3.69 -2.20 -0.26
CA TYR A 68 -2.36 -1.93 0.30
C TYR A 68 -1.33 -2.81 -0.39
N ARG A 69 -1.11 -2.53 -1.68
CA ARG A 69 -0.28 -3.36 -2.56
C ARG A 69 1.21 -3.35 -2.20
N THR A 70 1.74 -2.22 -1.77
CA THR A 70 3.18 -2.04 -1.49
C THR A 70 3.48 -2.25 -0.01
N VAL A 71 4.72 -2.63 0.31
CA VAL A 71 5.19 -2.74 1.70
C VAL A 71 5.05 -1.39 2.42
N ALA A 72 5.37 -0.29 1.75
CA ALA A 72 5.19 1.07 2.29
C ALA A 72 3.72 1.37 2.62
N ALA A 73 2.78 1.02 1.73
CA ALA A 73 1.36 1.20 1.98
C ALA A 73 0.84 0.30 3.13
N GLN A 74 1.35 -0.92 3.23
CA GLN A 74 1.05 -1.84 4.34
C GLN A 74 1.59 -1.28 5.66
N LEU A 75 2.80 -0.73 5.68
CA LEU A 75 3.39 -0.14 6.87
C LEU A 75 2.59 1.09 7.32
N ALA A 76 2.22 1.96 6.38
CA ALA A 76 1.43 3.15 6.65
C ALA A 76 0.07 2.80 7.27
N VAL A 77 -0.66 1.83 6.72
CA VAL A 77 -1.97 1.44 7.26
C VAL A 77 -1.84 0.73 8.61
N VAL A 78 -0.80 -0.07 8.82
CA VAL A 78 -0.54 -0.71 10.13
C VAL A 78 -0.29 0.35 11.21
N LEU A 79 0.50 1.39 10.90
CA LEU A 79 0.72 2.51 11.81
C LEU A 79 -0.57 3.29 12.09
N GLN A 80 -1.39 3.52 11.06
CA GLN A 80 -2.69 4.17 11.22
C GLN A 80 -3.62 3.36 12.13
N VAL A 81 -3.67 2.03 11.99
CA VAL A 81 -4.44 1.15 12.88
C VAL A 81 -3.93 1.24 14.32
N LEU A 82 -2.62 1.18 14.53
CA LEU A 82 -2.04 1.32 15.88
C LEU A 82 -2.38 2.68 16.51
N GLN A 83 -2.34 3.76 15.74
CA GLN A 83 -2.75 5.09 16.20
C GLN A 83 -4.23 5.14 16.56
N GLN A 84 -5.10 4.53 15.75
CA GLN A 84 -6.53 4.46 16.05
C GLN A 84 -6.82 3.63 17.30
N LEU A 85 -6.16 2.48 17.47
CA LEU A 85 -6.29 1.67 18.69
C LEU A 85 -5.87 2.45 19.94
N LYS A 86 -4.82 3.27 19.86
CA LYS A 86 -4.43 4.18 20.95
C LYS A 86 -5.50 5.22 21.24
N ALA A 87 -6.02 5.86 20.19
CA ALA A 87 -7.08 6.86 20.32
C ALA A 87 -8.34 6.28 20.98
N ASP A 88 -8.63 5.00 20.71
CA ASP A 88 -9.75 4.27 21.30
C ASP A 88 -9.45 3.68 22.69
N GLY A 89 -8.23 3.87 23.23
CA GLY A 89 -7.83 3.37 24.55
C GLY A 89 -7.56 1.86 24.62
N LEU A 90 -7.27 1.22 23.48
CA LEU A 90 -7.11 -0.23 23.33
C LEU A 90 -5.65 -0.71 23.39
N GLU A 91 -4.75 0.04 24.01
CA GLU A 91 -3.30 -0.29 24.05
C GLU A 91 -3.00 -1.61 24.77
N GLU A 92 -3.78 -1.95 25.79
CA GLU A 92 -3.66 -3.21 26.53
C GLU A 92 -4.45 -4.36 25.88
N HIS A 93 -5.20 -4.09 24.80
CA HIS A 93 -6.01 -5.09 24.13
C HIS A 93 -5.14 -6.05 23.29
N VAL A 94 -5.55 -7.32 23.20
CA VAL A 94 -4.83 -8.36 22.44
C VAL A 94 -4.52 -7.94 20.99
N LEU A 95 -5.50 -7.31 20.34
CA LEU A 95 -5.37 -6.81 18.97
C LEU A 95 -4.20 -5.83 18.81
N TYR A 96 -3.97 -4.96 19.81
CA TYR A 96 -2.88 -4.00 19.75
C TYR A 96 -1.51 -4.70 19.75
N GLN A 97 -1.35 -5.72 20.58
CA GLN A 97 -0.10 -6.52 20.61
C GLN A 97 0.09 -7.32 19.31
N GLU A 98 -0.98 -7.87 18.76
CA GLU A 98 -0.92 -8.58 17.47
C GLU A 98 -0.57 -7.62 16.33
N MET A 99 -1.14 -6.41 16.30
CA MET A 99 -0.82 -5.37 15.33
C MET A 99 0.60 -4.85 15.46
N ARG A 100 1.18 -4.81 16.68
CA ARG A 100 2.63 -4.58 16.86
C ARG A 100 3.45 -5.69 16.23
N GLY A 101 3.02 -6.94 16.35
CA GLY A 101 3.63 -8.08 15.64
C GLY A 101 3.59 -7.91 14.12
N VAL A 102 2.45 -7.47 13.58
CA VAL A 102 2.32 -7.13 12.15
C VAL A 102 3.29 -6.01 11.77
N HIS A 103 3.35 -4.93 12.56
CA HIS A 103 4.25 -3.81 12.32
C HIS A 103 5.70 -4.25 12.23
N THR A 104 6.20 -4.99 13.23
CA THR A 104 7.59 -5.49 13.24
C THR A 104 7.90 -6.30 11.99
N ARG A 105 6.98 -7.15 11.55
CA ARG A 105 7.17 -7.95 10.33
C ARG A 105 7.26 -7.08 9.08
N VAL A 106 6.27 -6.19 8.87
CA VAL A 106 6.22 -5.35 7.66
C VAL A 106 7.42 -4.40 7.62
N PHE A 107 7.78 -3.83 8.77
CA PHE A 107 8.96 -2.98 8.91
C PHE A 107 10.27 -3.74 8.61
N GLY A 108 10.41 -4.98 9.08
CA GLY A 108 11.56 -5.82 8.76
C GLY A 108 11.72 -6.07 7.26
N VAL A 109 10.62 -6.30 6.54
CA VAL A 109 10.62 -6.45 5.08
C VAL A 109 11.03 -5.14 4.38
N ASP A 110 10.52 -3.99 4.85
CA ASP A 110 10.90 -2.67 4.32
C ASP A 110 12.41 -2.40 4.49
N LEU A 111 12.95 -2.68 5.67
CA LEU A 111 14.39 -2.55 5.94
C LEU A 111 15.24 -3.48 5.05
N GLN A 112 14.83 -4.74 4.92
CA GLN A 112 15.54 -5.70 4.08
C GLN A 112 15.57 -5.24 2.61
N MET A 113 14.44 -4.75 2.10
CA MET A 113 14.35 -4.23 0.73
C MET A 113 15.27 -3.02 0.54
N LYS A 114 15.29 -2.09 1.49
CA LYS A 114 16.17 -0.92 1.47
C LYS A 114 17.64 -1.31 1.51
N ALA A 115 18.02 -2.27 2.35
CA ALA A 115 19.39 -2.78 2.43
C ALA A 115 19.83 -3.43 1.11
N PHE A 116 18.96 -4.25 0.51
CA PHE A 116 19.22 -4.85 -0.81
C PHE A 116 19.42 -3.78 -1.89
N LEU A 117 18.53 -2.78 -1.95
CA LEU A 117 18.66 -1.69 -2.92
C LEU A 117 19.95 -0.89 -2.72
N GLN A 118 20.33 -0.63 -1.46
CA GLN A 118 21.59 0.04 -1.16
C GLN A 118 22.80 -0.75 -1.66
N GLN A 119 22.82 -2.07 -1.47
CA GLN A 119 23.88 -2.95 -1.98
C GLN A 119 23.92 -2.97 -3.52
N ALA A 120 22.76 -3.01 -4.17
CA ALA A 120 22.68 -3.00 -5.63
C ALA A 120 23.09 -1.66 -6.25
N MET A 121 22.87 -0.54 -5.56
CA MET A 121 23.24 0.80 -6.01
C MET A 121 24.67 1.19 -5.65
N ASN A 122 25.22 0.61 -4.58
CA ASN A 122 26.62 0.74 -4.19
C ASN A 122 27.29 -0.64 -4.18
N PRO A 123 27.37 -1.32 -5.34
CA PRO A 123 28.15 -2.54 -5.43
C PRO A 123 29.58 -2.18 -5.03
N GLN A 124 30.09 -2.85 -4.01
CA GLN A 124 31.51 -2.85 -3.70
C GLN A 124 32.21 -3.61 -4.83
N TRP A 125 32.20 -3.06 -6.05
CA TRP A 125 33.25 -3.37 -7.01
C TRP A 125 34.49 -2.90 -6.30
N GLU A 126 35.36 -3.83 -5.93
CA GLU A 126 36.68 -3.51 -5.42
C GLU A 126 37.24 -2.37 -6.28
N GLU A 127 37.46 -1.21 -5.66
CA GLU A 127 38.15 -0.08 -6.31
C GLU A 127 39.53 -0.51 -6.84
N ASP A 128 40.04 -1.66 -6.39
CA ASP A 128 41.28 -2.31 -6.85
C ASP A 128 41.16 -3.12 -8.15
N SER A 129 39.97 -3.50 -8.61
CA SER A 129 39.82 -4.39 -9.78
C SER A 129 39.77 -3.68 -11.14
N ARG A 130 39.95 -2.35 -11.18
CA ARG A 130 39.94 -1.57 -12.44
C ARG A 130 41.31 -1.24 -13.00
N GLU A 131 42.40 -1.45 -12.26
CA GLU A 131 43.76 -1.10 -12.71
C GLU A 131 44.61 -2.30 -13.16
N GLU A 132 44.17 -3.55 -12.95
CA GLU A 132 44.85 -4.77 -13.44
C GLU A 132 43.98 -5.64 -14.36
N VAL A 133 43.41 -5.06 -15.43
CA VAL A 133 42.93 -5.89 -16.54
C VAL A 133 43.74 -5.58 -17.78
N GLU A 134 44.81 -6.36 -17.97
CA GLU A 134 45.55 -6.41 -19.23
C GLU A 134 44.69 -7.19 -20.24
N TRP A 135 44.08 -6.47 -21.19
CA TRP A 135 43.36 -7.03 -22.35
C TRP A 135 44.23 -6.97 -23.60
#